data_AF-A0A7J6T341-F1
#
_entry.id   AF-A0A7J6T341-F1
#
_cell.length_a   1.000
_cell.length_b   1.000
_cell.length_c   1.000
_cell.angle_alpha   90.00
_cell.angle_beta   90.00
_cell.angle_gamma   90.00
#
_symmetry.space_group_name_H-M   'P 1'
#
loop_
_entity.id
_entity.type
_entity.pdbx_description
1 polymer ?
#
loop_
_entity_poly.entity_id
_entity_poly.type
_entity_poly.pdbx_seq_one_letter_code
_entity_poly.pdbx_strand_id
1 'polypeptide(L)'
;MVDPALAKIDAVMAKLGLERVGCIMTSLPRDYEMSSGELLASARLQKLLERREHYTGYPVSKFVTAIVKPNEEKQGQPETMVWMASDQAEGMLQDGLFDVKKTAETPTRVQLREPFNQEMMPPVLASGSEVTEFDPDWLLVKVNDGVPLKKRSMFRFSHFPR
;
A
#
# COMPACT_ATOMS: atom_id res chain seq x y z
N MET A 1 -5.88 -15.33 1.45
CA MET A 1 -5.33 -16.54 2.10
C MET A 1 -4.21 -16.06 3.01
N VAL A 2 -4.25 -16.36 4.31
CA VAL A 2 -3.22 -15.92 5.26
C VAL A 2 -2.07 -16.91 5.19
N ASP A 3 -0.84 -16.43 5.00
CA ASP A 3 0.34 -17.28 4.93
C ASP A 3 0.54 -18.03 6.28
N PRO A 4 0.54 -19.38 6.28
CA PRO A 4 0.65 -20.18 7.50
C PRO A 4 1.99 -19.98 8.24
N ALA A 5 3.02 -19.47 7.56
CA ALA A 5 4.31 -19.15 8.17
C ALA A 5 4.27 -17.87 9.02
N LEU A 6 3.27 -16.99 8.86
CA LEU A 6 3.23 -15.68 9.53
C LEU A 6 3.29 -15.80 11.05
N ALA A 7 2.60 -16.77 11.65
CA ALA A 7 2.66 -16.96 13.10
C ALA A 7 4.07 -17.31 13.60
N LYS A 8 4.82 -18.12 12.83
CA LYS A 8 6.21 -18.47 13.15
C LYS A 8 7.13 -17.28 12.97
N ILE A 9 6.95 -16.51 11.89
CA ILE A 9 7.73 -15.30 11.60
C ILE A 9 7.49 -14.25 12.70
N ASP A 10 6.25 -14.02 13.09
CA ASP A 10 5.87 -13.07 14.14
C ASP A 10 6.52 -13.44 15.49
N ALA A 11 6.58 -14.74 15.83
CA ALA A 11 7.27 -15.20 17.03
C ALA A 11 8.79 -14.92 17.00
N VAL A 12 9.43 -15.08 15.83
CA VAL A 12 10.86 -14.76 15.67
C VAL A 12 11.08 -13.24 15.73
N MET A 13 10.27 -12.45 15.03
CA MET A 13 10.36 -10.98 15.03
C MET A 13 10.21 -10.43 16.45
N ALA A 14 9.22 -10.91 17.22
CA ALA A 14 8.99 -10.49 18.60
C ALA A 14 10.22 -10.73 19.50
N LYS A 15 10.89 -11.89 19.35
CA LYS A 15 12.12 -12.19 20.11
C LYS A 15 13.30 -11.30 19.72
N LEU A 16 13.33 -10.80 18.50
CA LEU A 16 14.36 -9.87 18.00
C LEU A 16 14.01 -8.40 18.26
N GLY A 17 12.84 -8.11 18.85
CA GLY A 17 12.35 -6.74 19.03
C GLY A 17 11.99 -6.04 17.72
N LEU A 18 11.63 -6.81 16.69
CA LEU A 18 11.24 -6.32 15.37
C LEU A 18 9.73 -6.34 15.20
N GLU A 19 9.23 -5.48 14.31
CA GLU A 19 7.85 -5.45 13.87
C GLU A 19 7.76 -5.39 12.34
N ARG A 20 6.61 -5.80 11.80
CA ARG A 20 6.35 -5.68 10.37
C ARG A 20 5.94 -4.23 10.07
N VAL A 21 6.81 -3.52 9.36
CA VAL A 21 6.64 -2.08 9.05
C VAL A 21 6.12 -1.83 7.64
N GLY A 22 6.05 -2.84 6.79
CA GLY A 22 5.69 -2.65 5.40
C GLY A 22 5.84 -3.89 4.53
N CYS A 23 5.64 -3.70 3.24
CA CYS A 23 6.01 -4.67 2.20
C CYS A 23 6.88 -4.02 1.14
N ILE A 24 7.63 -4.86 0.42
CA ILE A 24 8.41 -4.47 -0.74
C ILE A 24 8.04 -5.37 -1.91
N MET A 25 7.86 -4.78 -3.08
CA MET A 25 7.57 -5.49 -4.32
C MET A 25 8.41 -4.94 -5.46
N THR A 26 8.60 -5.76 -6.49
CA THR A 26 9.32 -5.38 -7.71
C THR A 26 8.35 -5.20 -8.85
N SER A 27 8.58 -4.20 -9.71
CA SER A 27 7.82 -3.99 -10.93
C SER A 27 8.74 -3.87 -12.14
N LEU A 28 8.22 -4.24 -13.31
CA LEU A 28 8.79 -3.83 -14.59
C LEU A 28 8.62 -2.31 -14.79
N PRO A 29 9.37 -1.71 -15.74
CA PRO A 29 9.16 -0.32 -16.12
C PRO A 29 7.72 -0.06 -16.55
N ARG A 30 7.15 1.05 -16.07
CA ARG A 30 5.77 1.49 -16.30
C ARG A 30 5.63 2.99 -16.05
N ASP A 31 4.62 3.58 -16.65
CA ASP A 31 4.32 5.02 -16.70
C ASP A 31 3.52 5.54 -15.50
N TYR A 32 3.05 4.66 -14.62
CA TYR A 32 2.39 5.01 -13.36
C TYR A 32 3.24 4.63 -12.13
N GLU A 33 3.03 5.31 -11.01
CA GLU A 33 3.80 5.07 -9.78
C GLU A 33 3.36 3.77 -9.09
N MET A 34 2.09 3.72 -8.68
CA MET A 34 1.45 2.54 -8.10
C MET A 34 0.14 2.26 -8.87
N SER A 35 -0.08 1.01 -9.26
CA SER A 35 -1.36 0.64 -9.87
C SER A 35 -2.49 0.74 -8.86
N SER A 36 -3.71 1.00 -9.34
CA SER A 36 -4.92 0.98 -8.54
C SER A 36 -5.14 -0.35 -7.80
N GLY A 37 -4.80 -1.49 -8.40
CA GLY A 37 -4.82 -2.80 -7.74
C GLY A 37 -3.81 -2.93 -6.60
N GLU A 38 -2.58 -2.46 -6.80
CA GLU A 38 -1.55 -2.41 -5.75
C GLU A 38 -1.94 -1.45 -4.62
N LEU A 39 -2.57 -0.31 -4.94
CA LEU A 39 -3.13 0.63 -3.97
C LEU A 39 -4.17 -0.06 -3.08
N LEU A 40 -5.16 -0.74 -3.66
CA LEU A 40 -6.17 -1.45 -2.87
C LEU A 40 -5.57 -2.58 -2.03
N ALA A 41 -4.57 -3.28 -2.57
CA ALA A 41 -3.84 -4.30 -1.81
C ALA A 41 -3.05 -3.68 -0.64
N SER A 42 -2.41 -2.53 -0.86
CA SER A 42 -1.69 -1.77 0.16
C SER A 42 -2.63 -1.28 1.26
N ALA A 43 -3.75 -0.64 0.91
CA ALA A 43 -4.76 -0.18 1.86
C ALA A 43 -5.28 -1.35 2.72
N ARG A 44 -5.54 -2.51 2.12
CA ARG A 44 -5.95 -3.71 2.85
C ARG A 44 -4.90 -4.19 3.85
N LEU A 45 -3.62 -4.16 3.46
CA LEU A 45 -2.51 -4.54 4.34
C LEU A 45 -2.31 -3.54 5.47
N GLN A 46 -2.39 -2.24 5.18
CA GLN A 46 -2.31 -1.18 6.18
C GLN A 46 -3.40 -1.35 7.24
N LYS A 47 -4.64 -1.61 6.81
CA LYS A 47 -5.75 -1.85 7.72
C LYS A 47 -5.59 -3.12 8.55
N LEU A 48 -5.17 -4.21 7.92
CA LEU A 48 -4.97 -5.49 8.60
C LEU A 48 -3.87 -5.43 9.69
N LEU A 49 -2.89 -4.54 9.51
CA LEU A 49 -1.71 -4.42 10.37
C LEU A 49 -1.74 -3.14 11.21
N GLU A 50 -2.90 -2.50 11.29
CA GLU A 50 -3.18 -1.39 12.17
C GLU A 50 -3.10 -1.85 13.64
N ARG A 51 -2.01 -1.48 14.33
CA ARG A 51 -1.72 -1.96 15.70
C ARG A 51 -1.57 -0.86 16.73
N ARG A 52 -1.54 0.41 16.31
CA ARG A 52 -1.24 1.53 17.20
C ARG A 52 -2.40 2.51 17.20
N GLU A 53 -2.89 2.79 18.40
CA GLU A 53 -3.71 3.97 18.65
C GLU A 53 -2.80 5.20 18.52
N HIS A 54 -3.18 6.11 17.64
CA HIS A 54 -2.66 7.45 17.60
C HIS A 54 -2.96 8.16 18.94
N TYR A 55 -2.27 9.26 19.25
CA TYR A 55 -2.56 10.03 20.47
C TYR A 55 -3.98 10.60 20.51
N THR A 56 -4.67 10.63 19.35
CA THR A 56 -6.07 11.03 19.21
C THR A 56 -7.06 9.89 19.53
N GLY A 57 -6.58 8.68 19.85
CA GLY A 57 -7.40 7.51 20.09
C GLY A 57 -7.88 6.78 18.83
N TYR A 58 -7.61 7.34 17.65
CA TYR A 58 -7.90 6.67 16.38
C TYR A 58 -6.79 5.68 16.06
N PRO A 59 -7.13 4.45 15.64
CA PRO A 59 -6.13 3.56 15.12
C PRO A 59 -5.62 4.16 13.79
N VAL A 60 -4.30 4.14 13.59
CA VAL A 60 -3.66 4.59 12.35
C VAL A 60 -2.54 3.63 11.98
N SER A 61 -2.45 3.30 10.70
CA SER A 61 -1.40 2.42 10.20
C SER A 61 -0.10 3.18 9.97
N LYS A 62 1.02 2.53 10.28
CA LYS A 62 2.38 2.98 9.89
C LYS A 62 2.97 2.12 8.78
N PHE A 63 2.15 1.26 8.20
CA PHE A 63 2.60 0.31 7.21
C PHE A 63 2.87 1.01 5.88
N VAL A 64 4.06 0.78 5.33
CA VAL A 64 4.49 1.37 4.05
C VAL A 64 4.62 0.32 2.96
N THR A 65 4.40 0.73 1.72
CA THR A 65 4.59 -0.11 0.54
C THR A 65 5.72 0.46 -0.31
N ALA A 66 6.79 -0.32 -0.48
CA ALA A 66 7.92 0.03 -1.33
C ALA A 66 7.83 -0.71 -2.67
N ILE A 67 7.98 0.03 -3.77
CA ILE A 67 8.05 -0.52 -5.12
C ILE A 67 9.44 -0.26 -5.67
N VAL A 68 10.13 -1.32 -6.07
CA VAL A 68 11.42 -1.24 -6.75
C VAL A 68 11.21 -1.45 -8.24
N LYS A 69 11.57 -0.46 -9.06
CA LYS A 69 11.48 -0.54 -10.53
C LYS A 69 12.79 -0.06 -11.19
N PRO A 70 13.11 -0.48 -12.42
CA PRO A 70 14.24 0.07 -13.16
C PRO A 70 13.96 1.52 -13.53
N ASN A 71 14.93 2.42 -13.30
CA ASN A 71 14.86 3.80 -13.74
C ASN A 71 15.50 3.94 -15.12
N GLU A 72 14.70 4.31 -16.12
CA GLU A 72 15.14 4.43 -17.51
C GLU A 72 16.15 5.57 -17.72
N GLU A 73 16.00 6.69 -17.01
CA GLU A 73 16.94 7.82 -17.05
C GLU A 73 18.32 7.45 -16.48
N LYS A 74 18.37 6.50 -15.54
CA LYS A 74 19.59 6.00 -14.89
C LYS A 74 20.03 4.64 -15.45
N GLN A 75 19.84 4.40 -16.75
CA GLN A 75 20.31 3.19 -17.43
C GLN A 75 19.80 1.88 -16.80
N GLY A 76 18.57 1.86 -16.30
CA GLY A 76 17.95 0.69 -15.67
C GLY A 76 18.41 0.42 -14.24
N GLN A 77 19.11 1.37 -13.59
CA GLN A 77 19.42 1.24 -12.16
C GLN A 77 18.13 1.12 -11.33
N PRO A 78 18.12 0.30 -10.26
CA PRO A 78 16.94 0.13 -9.43
C PRO A 78 16.63 1.43 -8.68
N GLU A 79 15.40 1.89 -8.82
CA GLU A 79 14.83 3.01 -8.07
C GLU A 79 13.75 2.48 -7.13
N THR A 80 13.78 2.95 -5.89
CA THR A 80 12.78 2.63 -4.88
C THR A 80 11.84 3.80 -4.75
N MET A 81 10.54 3.51 -4.80
CA MET A 81 9.49 4.47 -4.49
C MET A 81 8.72 3.93 -3.28
N VAL A 82 8.46 4.79 -2.30
CA VAL A 82 7.76 4.38 -1.08
C VAL A 82 6.47 5.17 -0.93
N TRP A 83 5.39 4.43 -0.69
CA TRP A 83 4.03 4.93 -0.67
C TRP A 83 3.27 4.42 0.54
N MET A 84 2.25 5.17 0.92
CA MET A 84 1.16 4.73 1.80
C MET A 84 -0.16 4.95 1.06
N ALA A 85 -1.14 4.09 1.25
CA ALA A 85 -2.51 4.48 0.91
C ALA A 85 -2.98 5.50 1.95
N SER A 86 -3.80 6.44 1.51
CA SER A 86 -4.39 7.44 2.41
C SER A 86 -5.43 6.80 3.33
N ASP A 87 -5.69 7.44 4.47
CA ASP A 87 -6.77 7.04 5.38
C ASP A 87 -8.13 7.02 4.66
N GLN A 88 -8.32 7.89 3.66
CA GLN A 88 -9.50 7.89 2.80
C GLN A 88 -9.59 6.62 1.95
N ALA A 89 -8.48 6.15 1.39
CA ALA A 89 -8.45 4.90 0.64
C ALA A 89 -8.83 3.71 1.52
N GLU A 90 -8.29 3.66 2.75
CA GLU A 90 -8.63 2.64 3.73
C GLU A 90 -10.11 2.67 4.11
N GLY A 91 -10.67 3.85 4.40
CA GLY A 91 -12.08 4.02 4.73
C GLY A 91 -13.01 3.61 3.58
N MET A 92 -12.74 4.10 2.37
CA MET A 92 -13.52 3.73 1.17
C MET A 92 -13.46 2.23 0.87
N LEU A 93 -12.30 1.60 1.10
CA LEU A 93 -12.14 0.15 0.94
C LEU A 93 -12.91 -0.63 2.01
N GLN A 94 -12.87 -0.17 3.26
CA GLN A 94 -13.58 -0.79 4.39
C GLN A 94 -15.10 -0.72 4.20
N ASP A 95 -15.60 0.41 3.69
CA ASP A 95 -17.02 0.63 3.39
C ASP A 95 -17.43 -0.03 2.06
N GLY A 96 -16.48 -0.64 1.35
CA GLY A 96 -16.73 -1.43 0.14
C GLY A 96 -17.11 -0.58 -1.07
N LEU A 97 -16.64 0.67 -1.20
CA LEU A 97 -17.01 1.57 -2.30
C LEU A 97 -16.39 1.18 -3.65
N PHE A 98 -15.30 0.41 -3.64
CA PHE A 98 -14.57 0.05 -4.86
C PHE A 98 -15.12 -1.20 -5.54
N ASP A 99 -15.19 -1.18 -6.88
CA ASP A 99 -15.22 -2.39 -7.68
C ASP A 99 -13.80 -2.97 -7.71
N VAL A 100 -13.49 -3.83 -6.74
CA VAL A 100 -12.15 -4.41 -6.55
C VAL A 100 -11.69 -5.19 -7.78
N LYS A 101 -12.61 -5.82 -8.52
CA LYS A 101 -12.26 -6.60 -9.71
C LYS A 101 -11.88 -5.67 -10.86
N LYS A 102 -12.76 -4.74 -11.23
CA LYS A 102 -12.45 -3.80 -12.31
C LYS A 102 -11.23 -2.96 -11.99
N THR A 103 -11.10 -2.51 -10.73
CA THR A 103 -9.94 -1.74 -10.28
C THR A 103 -8.64 -2.53 -10.50
N ALA A 104 -8.59 -3.82 -10.17
CA ALA A 104 -7.41 -4.65 -10.39
C ALA A 104 -7.07 -4.84 -11.90
N GLU A 105 -8.05 -4.71 -12.78
CA GLU A 105 -7.91 -4.82 -14.23
C GLU A 105 -7.59 -3.47 -14.91
N THR A 106 -7.75 -2.34 -14.21
CA THR A 106 -7.49 -0.99 -14.72
C THR A 106 -6.39 -0.27 -13.93
N PRO A 107 -5.09 -0.51 -14.21
CA PRO A 107 -3.98 -0.04 -13.37
C PRO A 107 -3.96 1.46 -13.08
N THR A 108 -4.44 2.29 -14.01
CA THR A 108 -4.41 3.77 -13.92
C THR A 108 -5.74 4.38 -13.47
N ARG A 109 -6.74 3.56 -13.12
CA ARG A 109 -8.06 4.03 -12.67
C ARG A 109 -8.56 3.20 -11.51
N VAL A 110 -9.05 3.89 -10.48
CA VAL A 110 -9.86 3.30 -9.42
C VAL A 110 -11.31 3.31 -9.87
N GLN A 111 -12.00 2.18 -9.72
CA GLN A 111 -13.38 2.00 -10.16
C GLN A 111 -14.29 1.94 -8.94
N LEU A 112 -15.32 2.77 -8.90
CA LEU A 112 -16.39 2.65 -7.91
C LEU A 112 -17.36 1.54 -8.33
N ARG A 113 -17.90 0.82 -7.36
CA ARG A 113 -18.94 -0.18 -7.66
C ARG A 113 -20.27 0.50 -7.91
N GLU A 114 -21.16 -0.23 -8.57
CA GLU A 114 -22.56 0.16 -8.66
C GLU A 114 -23.25 -0.02 -7.29
N PRO A 115 -24.20 0.86 -6.94
CA PRO A 115 -25.04 0.68 -5.77
C PRO A 115 -25.93 -0.56 -5.91
N PHE A 116 -26.14 -1.28 -4.80
CA PHE A 116 -27.14 -2.33 -4.73
C PHE A 116 -28.55 -1.73 -4.73
N ASN A 117 -29.56 -2.57 -5.00
CA ASN A 117 -30.94 -2.12 -4.96
C ASN A 117 -31.29 -1.62 -3.54
N GLN A 118 -31.86 -0.42 -3.45
CA GLN A 118 -32.17 0.28 -2.19
C GLN A 118 -30.96 0.69 -1.33
N GLU A 119 -29.75 0.70 -1.89
CA GLU A 119 -28.58 1.25 -1.23
C GLU A 119 -28.41 2.74 -1.54
N MET A 120 -28.02 3.52 -0.52
CA MET A 120 -27.52 4.89 -0.75
C MET A 120 -26.00 4.87 -0.78
N MET A 121 -25.43 5.12 -1.96
CA MET A 121 -23.99 5.24 -2.14
C MET A 121 -23.59 6.72 -2.09
N PRO A 122 -22.56 7.09 -1.30
CA PRO A 122 -22.11 8.48 -1.27
C PRO A 122 -21.49 8.89 -2.61
N PRO A 123 -21.76 10.11 -3.11
CA PRO A 123 -21.15 10.58 -4.34
C PRO A 123 -19.66 10.85 -4.12
N VAL A 124 -18.84 10.47 -5.09
CA VAL A 124 -17.43 10.87 -5.16
C VAL A 124 -17.31 11.97 -6.20
N LEU A 125 -16.77 13.12 -5.80
CA LEU A 125 -16.69 14.30 -6.65
C LEU A 125 -15.27 14.52 -7.15
N ALA A 126 -15.14 14.77 -8.45
CA ALA A 126 -13.93 15.21 -9.12
C ALA A 126 -14.23 16.49 -9.90
N SER A 127 -13.47 17.56 -9.65
CA SER A 127 -13.64 18.84 -10.35
C SER A 127 -15.09 19.36 -10.34
N GLY A 128 -15.81 19.15 -9.23
CA GLY A 128 -17.19 19.59 -9.03
C GLY A 128 -18.27 18.73 -9.67
N SER A 129 -17.92 17.59 -10.28
CA SER A 129 -18.87 16.63 -10.86
C SER A 129 -18.73 15.27 -10.19
N GLU A 130 -19.84 14.55 -10.09
CA GLU A 130 -19.82 13.15 -9.63
C GLU A 130 -19.13 12.26 -10.66
N VAL A 131 -18.29 11.35 -10.16
CA VAL A 131 -17.52 10.42 -10.99
C VAL A 131 -17.69 8.99 -10.51
N THR A 132 -17.60 8.06 -11.44
CA THR A 132 -17.62 6.60 -11.20
C THR A 132 -16.21 6.00 -11.22
N GLU A 133 -15.23 6.73 -11.74
CA GLU A 133 -13.82 6.36 -11.76
C GLU A 133 -12.93 7.60 -11.54
N PHE A 134 -11.74 7.39 -11.00
CA PHE A 134 -10.77 8.46 -10.79
C PHE A 134 -9.34 7.93 -10.73
N ASP A 135 -8.38 8.83 -10.68
CA ASP A 135 -6.94 8.52 -10.66
C ASP A 135 -6.49 7.94 -9.30
N PRO A 136 -5.76 6.81 -9.25
CA PRO A 136 -5.24 6.27 -7.99
C PRO A 136 -4.35 7.26 -7.22
N ASP A 137 -3.70 8.21 -7.89
CA ASP A 137 -2.78 9.16 -7.27
C ASP A 137 -3.47 10.04 -6.21
N TRP A 138 -4.79 10.20 -6.29
CA TRP A 138 -5.58 10.96 -5.30
C TRP A 138 -5.60 10.30 -3.92
N LEU A 139 -5.29 9.01 -3.88
CA LEU A 139 -5.32 8.16 -2.70
C LEU A 139 -3.92 7.74 -2.26
N LEU A 140 -2.87 8.23 -2.92
CA LEU A 140 -1.48 7.91 -2.62
C LEU A 140 -0.83 9.02 -1.77
N VAL A 141 -0.04 8.58 -0.78
CA VAL A 141 0.80 9.45 0.03
C VAL A 141 2.25 9.06 -0.18
N LYS A 142 3.06 10.00 -0.68
CA LYS A 142 4.50 9.79 -0.90
C LYS A 142 5.25 9.76 0.42
N VAL A 143 6.09 8.75 0.60
CA VAL A 143 7.01 8.64 1.73
C VAL A 143 8.44 8.79 1.22
N ASN A 144 9.21 9.66 1.87
CA ASN A 144 10.61 9.81 1.53
C ASN A 144 11.40 8.60 2.03
N ASP A 145 12.18 8.00 1.13
CA ASP A 145 13.15 6.97 1.46
C ASP A 145 14.58 7.54 1.52
N GLY A 146 15.47 6.79 2.14
CA GLY A 146 16.86 7.20 2.29
C GLY A 146 17.72 6.13 2.96
N VAL A 147 19.02 6.25 2.79
CA VAL A 147 20.00 5.34 3.38
C VAL A 147 20.72 6.07 4.52
N PRO A 148 20.88 5.45 5.70
CA PRO A 148 21.65 6.04 6.80
C PRO A 148 23.10 6.33 6.40
N LEU A 149 23.61 7.51 6.77
CA LEU A 149 25.01 7.91 6.54
C LEU A 149 26.01 6.91 7.12
N LYS A 150 25.70 6.38 8.32
CA LYS A 150 26.48 5.30 8.95
C LYS A 150 25.60 4.07 9.08
N LYS A 151 25.88 3.04 8.28
CA LYS A 151 25.16 1.77 8.31
C LYS A 151 25.42 1.04 9.63
N ARG A 152 24.40 0.94 10.48
CA ARG A 152 24.39 0.07 11.66
C ARG A 152 23.33 -1.01 11.44
N SER A 153 23.75 -2.15 10.88
CA SER A 153 22.84 -3.27 10.65
C SER A 153 22.71 -4.14 11.89
N MET A 154 21.47 -4.52 12.24
CA MET A 154 21.21 -5.55 13.26
C MET A 154 21.62 -6.95 12.76
N PHE A 155 21.54 -7.20 11.46
CA PHE A 155 21.92 -8.47 10.83
C PHE A 155 23.27 -8.34 10.14
N ARG A 156 24.25 -9.14 10.55
CA ARG A 156 25.62 -9.12 10.01
C ARG A 156 25.85 -10.10 8.86
N PHE A 157 24.93 -11.05 8.67
CA PHE A 157 25.10 -12.17 7.75
C PHE A 157 23.90 -12.28 6.81
N SER A 158 24.15 -12.63 5.55
CA SER A 158 23.13 -12.78 4.50
C SER A 158 23.32 -14.04 3.64
N HIS A 159 24.04 -15.04 4.16
CA HIS A 159 24.41 -16.25 3.41
C HIS A 159 23.36 -17.37 3.47
N PHE A 160 22.30 -17.21 4.27
CA PHE A 160 21.24 -18.22 4.35
C PHE A 160 20.33 -18.12 3.11
N PRO A 161 20.04 -19.23 2.41
CA PRO A 161 19.14 -19.25 1.26
C PRO A 161 17.73 -18.84 1.68
N ARG A 162 17.03 -18.11 0.80
CA ARG A 162 15.66 -17.61 1.02
C ARG A 162 14.63 -18.57 0.43
#